data_AF-A0AB34XP84-F1
#
_entry.id   AF-A0AB34XP84-F1
#
_cell.length_a   1.000
_cell.length_b   1.000
_cell.length_c   1.000
_cell.angle_alpha   90.00
_cell.angle_beta   90.00
_cell.angle_gamma   90.00
#
_symmetry.space_group_name_H-M   'P 1'
#
loop_
_entity.id
_entity.type
_entity.pdbx_description
1 polymer ?
#
loop_
_entity_poly.entity_id
_entity_poly.type
_entity_poly.pdbx_seq_one_letter_code
_entity_poly.pdbx_strand_id
1 'polypeptide(L)' 'MGHNYAKPLTAEARMERVFSRLPADWAVKMERQPGTGWSVWMQRPDGTLHQETRDTLVEALEEVWRALR' A
#
# COMPACT_ATOMS: atom_id res chain seq x y z
N MET A 1 -11.18 -31.91 -10.47
CA MET A 1 -11.51 -30.48 -10.48
C MET A 1 -11.13 -29.90 -9.11
N GLY A 2 -9.88 -29.44 -8.96
CA GLY A 2 -9.40 -28.90 -7.68
C GLY A 2 -9.97 -27.52 -7.44
N HIS A 3 -10.86 -27.38 -6.46
CA HIS A 3 -11.38 -26.10 -6.02
C HIS A 3 -10.22 -25.29 -5.43
N ASN A 4 -9.83 -24.22 -6.10
CA ASN A 4 -8.79 -23.32 -5.65
C ASN A 4 -9.37 -22.45 -4.52
N TYR A 5 -9.41 -22.99 -3.29
CA TYR A 5 -9.75 -22.23 -2.08
C TYR A 5 -8.58 -21.33 -1.71
N ALA A 6 -8.28 -20.34 -2.55
CA ALA A 6 -7.38 -19.27 -2.16
C ALA A 6 -8.04 -18.51 -1.01
N LYS A 7 -7.59 -18.74 0.22
CA LYS A 7 -7.98 -17.91 1.38
C LYS A 7 -7.68 -16.45 1.02
N PRO A 8 -8.59 -15.50 1.32
CA PRO A 8 -8.29 -14.09 1.17
C PRO A 8 -6.98 -13.78 1.91
N LEU A 9 -6.06 -13.08 1.25
CA LEU A 9 -4.79 -12.70 1.89
C LEU A 9 -5.10 -11.87 3.14
N THR A 10 -4.44 -12.22 4.25
CA THR A 10 -4.48 -11.41 5.48
C THR A 10 -3.93 -10.01 5.19
N ALA A 11 -4.24 -9.03 6.05
CA ALA A 11 -3.69 -7.69 5.91
C ALA A 11 -2.16 -7.71 5.90
N GLU A 12 -1.54 -8.55 6.74
CA GLU A 12 -0.10 -8.78 6.80
C GLU A 12 0.47 -9.29 5.47
N ALA A 13 -0.13 -10.34 4.90
CA ALA A 13 0.33 -10.89 3.64
C ALA A 13 0.16 -9.89 2.47
N ARG A 14 -0.86 -9.03 2.52
CA ARG A 14 -1.05 -7.94 1.55
C ARG A 14 0.03 -6.87 1.69
N MET A 15 0.33 -6.44 2.91
CA MET A 15 1.40 -5.47 3.17
C MET A 15 2.77 -6.01 2.74
N GLU A 16 3.10 -7.25 3.11
CA GLU A 16 4.36 -7.91 2.72
C GLU A 16 4.52 -7.98 1.20
N ARG A 17 3.43 -8.23 0.48
CA ARG A 17 3.44 -8.22 -1.00
C ARG A 17 3.76 -6.84 -1.59
N VAL A 18 3.33 -5.75 -0.94
CA VAL A 18 3.69 -4.40 -1.39
C VAL A 18 5.14 -4.09 -1.03
N PHE A 19 5.56 -4.36 0.22
CA PHE A 19 6.93 -4.12 0.67
C PHE A 19 7.99 -4.89 -0.11
N SER A 20 7.74 -6.18 -0.42
CA SER A 20 8.64 -7.00 -1.23
C SER A 20 8.80 -6.52 -2.68
N ARG A 21 7.95 -5.60 -3.15
CA ARG A 21 7.97 -5.05 -4.52
C ARG A 21 8.35 -3.57 -4.58
N LEU A 22 8.44 -2.90 -3.43
CA LEU A 22 8.79 -1.49 -3.38
C LEU A 22 10.27 -1.32 -3.75
N PRO A 23 10.60 -0.49 -4.76
CA PRO A 23 11.98 -0.18 -5.08
C PRO A 23 12.66 0.59 -3.94
N ALA A 24 13.95 0.33 -3.72
CA ALA A 24 14.71 0.89 -2.59
C ALA A 24 14.95 2.41 -2.69
N ASP A 25 14.79 2.98 -3.89
CA ASP A 25 14.97 4.41 -4.19
C ASP A 25 13.65 5.21 -4.12
N TRP A 26 12.54 4.59 -3.75
CA TRP A 26 11.27 5.28 -3.52
C TRP A 26 11.22 5.85 -2.10
N ALA A 27 10.74 7.08 -1.97
CA ALA A 27 10.41 7.63 -0.67
C ALA A 27 9.00 7.20 -0.27
N VAL A 28 8.82 6.78 0.99
CA VAL A 28 7.53 6.29 1.51
C VAL A 28 7.27 6.91 2.88
N LYS A 29 6.06 7.42 3.10
CA LYS A 29 5.59 7.94 4.40
C LYS A 29 4.23 7.33 4.71
N MET A 30 4.06 6.87 5.96
CA MET A 30 2.80 6.32 6.46
C MET A 30 2.47 7.01 7.78
N GLU A 31 1.28 7.59 7.89
CA GLU A 31 0.90 8.41 9.02
C GLU A 31 -0.55 8.14 9.41
N ARG A 32 -0.81 7.96 10.71
CA ARG A 32 -2.17 7.90 11.23
C ARG A 32 -2.66 9.32 11.51
N GLN A 33 -3.68 9.75 10.79
CA GLN A 33 -4.31 11.06 10.92
C GLN A 33 -5.51 10.97 11.88
N PRO A 34 -5.51 11.73 12.99
CA PRO A 34 -6.64 11.77 13.92
C PRO A 34 -7.94 12.10 13.18
N GLY A 35 -8.98 11.29 13.41
CA GLY A 35 -10.31 11.49 12.83
C GLY A 35 -10.46 11.17 11.34
N THR A 36 -9.38 10.81 10.62
CA THR A 36 -9.42 10.57 9.16
C THR A 36 -8.94 9.17 8.75
N GLY A 37 -8.07 8.53 9.55
CA GLY A 37 -7.58 7.18 9.26
C GLY A 37 -6.07 7.14 8.99
N TRP A 38 -5.66 6.33 8.02
CA TRP A 38 -4.26 6.21 7.59
C TRP A 38 -4.04 6.94 6.28
N SER A 39 -3.06 7.84 6.27
CA SER A 39 -2.53 8.48 5.07
C SER A 39 -1.21 7.81 4.68
N VAL A 40 -1.12 7.35 3.44
CA VAL A 40 0.10 6.82 2.85
C VAL A 40 0.50 7.72 1.69
N TRP A 41 1.79 7.95 1.56
CA TRP A 41 2.41 8.72 0.51
C TRP A 41 3.61 7.96 -0.04
N MET A 42 3.77 7.97 -1.36
CA MET A 42 4.93 7.41 -2.04
C MET A 42 5.41 8.36 -3.14
N GLN A 43 6.73 8.40 -3.34
CA GLN A 43 7.35 9.18 -4.39
C GLN A 43 8.41 8.37 -5.12
N ARG A 44 8.30 8.37 -6.44
CA ARG A 44 9.27 7.81 -7.38
C ARG A 44 10.51 8.72 -7.50
N PRO A 45 11.68 8.19 -7.88
CA PRO A 45 12.89 8.98 -8.13
C PRO A 45 12.72 10.06 -9.21
N ASP A 46 11.79 9.85 -10.15
CA ASP A 46 11.43 10.83 -11.20
C ASP A 46 10.57 11.99 -10.69
N GLY A 47 10.25 12.01 -9.39
CA GLY A 47 9.44 13.04 -8.74
C GLY A 47 7.93 12.75 -8.74
N THR A 48 7.46 11.71 -9.44
CA THR A 48 6.05 11.33 -9.44
C THR A 48 5.60 10.92 -8.05
N LEU A 49 4.47 11.45 -7.62
CA LEU A 49 4.05 11.43 -6.23
C LEU A 49 2.56 11.13 -6.13
N HIS A 50 2.19 10.20 -5.25
CA HIS A 50 0.80 9.88 -4.98
C HIS A 50 0.56 9.72 -3.48
N GLN A 51 -0.63 10.12 -3.03
CA GLN A 51 -1.06 10.05 -1.64
C GLN A 51 -2.51 9.58 -1.58
N GLU A 52 -2.81 8.70 -0.62
CA GLU A 52 -4.18 8.26 -0.33
C GLU A 52 -4.43 8.18 1.16
N THR A 53 -5.68 8.44 1.54
CA THR A 53 -6.18 8.25 2.90
C THR A 53 -7.31 7.22 2.89
N ARG A 54 -7.21 6.23 3.79
CA ARG A 54 -8.22 5.16 3.99
C ARG A 54 -8.32 4.79 5.48
N ASP A 55 -9.36 4.06 5.84
CA ASP A 55 -9.58 3.64 7.24
C ASP A 55 -8.47 2.71 7.75
N THR A 56 -7.93 1.86 6.87
CA THR A 56 -6.85 0.92 7.20
C THR A 56 -5.55 1.25 6.46
N LEU A 57 -4.42 0.98 7.11
CA LEU A 57 -3.10 1.16 6.52
C LEU A 57 -2.94 0.35 5.23
N VAL A 58 -3.40 -0.90 5.22
CA VAL A 58 -3.25 -1.80 4.07
C VAL A 58 -4.02 -1.30 2.85
N GLU A 59 -5.21 -0.71 3.04
CA GLU A 59 -5.98 -0.12 1.95
C GLU A 59 -5.27 1.12 1.40
N ALA A 60 -4.87 2.06 2.26
CA ALA A 60 -4.14 3.25 1.82
C ALA A 60 -2.85 2.86 1.08
N LEU A 61 -2.11 1.87 1.60
CA LEU A 61 -0.89 1.37 1.00
C LEU A 61 -1.12 0.75 -0.39
N GLU A 62 -2.15 -0.10 -0.54
CA GLU A 62 -2.47 -0.72 -1.83
C GLU A 62 -2.94 0.31 -2.85
N GLU A 63 -3.72 1.31 -2.45
CA GLU A 63 -4.24 2.32 -3.35
C GLU A 63 -3.12 3.23 -3.88
N VAL A 64 -2.20 3.68 -3.03
CA VAL A 64 -1.02 4.44 -3.48
C VAL A 64 -0.14 3.59 -4.41
N TRP A 65 0.10 2.33 -4.06
CA TRP A 65 0.91 1.44 -4.90
C TRP A 65 0.26 1.18 -6.26
N ARG A 66 -1.06 1.01 -6.32
CA ARG A 66 -1.80 0.83 -7.58
C ARG A 66 -1.74 2.05 -8.49
N ALA A 67 -1.67 3.26 -7.93
CA ALA A 67 -1.59 4.50 -8.69
C ALA A 67 -0.21 4.73 -9.32
N LEU A 68 0.87 4.20 -8.72
CA LEU A 68 2.25 4.43 -9.17
C LEU A 68 2.87 3.29 -9.98
N ARG A 69 2.32 2.07 -9.88
CA ARG A 69 2.75 0.89 -10.65
C ARG A 69 2.33 0.98 -12.12
#